data_AF-A0A965U879-F1
#
_entry.id   AF-A0A965U879-F1
#
_cell.length_a   1.000
_cell.length_b   1.000
_cell.length_c   1.000
_cell.angle_alpha   90.00
_cell.angle_beta   90.00
_cell.angle_gamma   90.00
#
_symmetry.space_group_name_H-M   'P 1'
#
loop_
_entity.id
_entity.type
_entity.pdbx_description
1 polymer ?
#
loop_
_entity_poly.entity_id
_entity_poly.type
_entity_poly.pdbx_seq_one_letter_code
_entity_poly.pdbx_strand_id
1 'polypeptide(L)'
;LLALVFWLTITGANYPSQMIADGLFWVQDRLTDLFHYIGAPHWLHGIFVLGVYRVLAWVVSVMLPPMAIFFPLFTLLEDAGYLPRVAYNLDKPFKCCHACGKQALTMCMGFGCNAAGIIGCRIIDSPRERLLAILTNNFVPCNGRFPTLIAILTMFFVSASAGLFSSLLSAILLTAVIVFGVAMTFIITRLLSTTILKGVTSSFTLELPPYRKPQVGRVIIRSIFDRTLFVLGRAIVVAAPAGMVIWLMANIMIGDASGLTRCAAFLNPFARLLGLDGVIFMAFILGLPANEIVVPIIIMAYMAKGSILELESLSQLKQVLVDNGWTWITAVSTMLFSLMHWPCATTLLTIKKETGSVKWTALSFLIPTMTGMLLCFLFANFARLFL
;
A
#
# COMPACT_ATOMS: atom_id res chain seq x y z
N LEU A 1 17.16 -9.76 -11.53
CA LEU A 1 15.93 -10.50 -11.90
C LEU A 1 14.68 -9.92 -11.21
N LEU A 2 14.63 -9.83 -9.88
CA LEU A 2 13.49 -9.19 -9.17
C LEU A 2 13.20 -7.76 -9.64
N ALA A 3 14.24 -6.94 -9.87
CA ALA A 3 14.11 -5.60 -10.43
C ALA A 3 13.45 -5.58 -11.83
N LEU A 4 13.73 -6.60 -12.67
CA LEU A 4 13.11 -6.74 -14.00
C LEU A 4 11.63 -7.12 -13.86
N VAL A 5 11.29 -8.00 -12.91
CA VAL A 5 9.89 -8.31 -12.61
C VAL A 5 9.14 -7.08 -12.12
N PHE A 6 9.75 -6.26 -11.24
CA PHE A 6 9.16 -5.01 -10.80
C PHE A 6 8.97 -4.02 -11.93
N TRP A 7 9.98 -3.82 -12.76
CA TRP A 7 9.88 -2.93 -13.92
C TRP A 7 8.76 -3.37 -14.87
N LEU A 8 8.71 -4.66 -15.21
CA LEU A 8 7.65 -5.21 -16.06
C LEU A 8 6.27 -5.09 -15.41
N THR A 9 6.18 -5.28 -14.10
CA THR A 9 4.92 -5.12 -13.36
C THR A 9 4.47 -3.66 -13.35
N ILE A 10 5.34 -2.71 -13.01
CA ILE A 10 4.98 -1.29 -12.87
C ILE A 10 4.67 -0.69 -14.24
N THR A 11 5.56 -0.86 -15.22
CA THR A 11 5.38 -0.30 -16.57
C THR A 11 4.30 -1.06 -17.34
N GLY A 12 4.31 -2.39 -17.27
CA GLY A 12 3.36 -3.23 -18.00
C GLY A 12 1.95 -3.19 -17.46
N ALA A 13 1.73 -2.94 -16.16
CA ALA A 13 0.40 -2.85 -15.58
C ALA A 13 -0.32 -1.52 -15.88
N ASN A 14 0.41 -0.45 -16.24
CA ASN A 14 -0.20 0.84 -16.53
C ASN A 14 -1.19 0.77 -17.71
N TYR A 15 -0.84 0.04 -18.78
CA TYR A 15 -1.71 -0.12 -19.95
C TYR A 15 -3.05 -0.81 -19.63
N PRO A 16 -3.08 -2.03 -19.05
CA PRO A 16 -4.33 -2.67 -18.67
C PRO A 16 -5.07 -1.91 -17.56
N SER A 17 -4.37 -1.19 -16.67
CA SER A 17 -5.00 -0.32 -15.67
C SER A 17 -5.82 0.79 -16.33
N GLN A 18 -5.24 1.48 -17.31
CA GLN A 18 -5.93 2.52 -18.08
C GLN A 18 -7.14 1.95 -18.84
N MET A 19 -6.98 0.81 -19.52
CA MET A 19 -8.10 0.19 -20.24
C MET A 19 -9.26 -0.19 -19.33
N ILE A 20 -8.98 -0.71 -18.13
CA ILE A 20 -10.02 -1.05 -17.14
C ILE A 20 -10.63 0.23 -16.57
N ALA A 21 -9.82 1.25 -16.28
CA ALA A 21 -10.29 2.54 -15.81
C ALA A 21 -11.26 3.17 -16.82
N ASP A 22 -10.87 3.29 -18.09
CA ASP A 22 -11.72 3.85 -19.15
C ASP A 22 -13.05 3.09 -19.27
N GLY A 23 -13.00 1.76 -19.23
CA GLY A 23 -14.20 0.92 -19.29
C GLY A 23 -15.11 1.08 -18.07
N LEU A 24 -14.57 1.10 -16.85
CA LEU A 24 -15.36 1.25 -15.62
C LEU A 24 -15.89 2.67 -15.46
N PHE A 25 -15.11 3.70 -15.78
CA PHE A 25 -15.58 5.09 -15.73
C PHE A 25 -16.62 5.37 -16.83
N TRP A 26 -16.51 4.76 -18.01
CA TRP A 26 -17.59 4.82 -19.00
C TRP A 26 -18.91 4.22 -18.48
N VAL A 27 -18.84 3.11 -17.72
CA VAL A 27 -20.03 2.55 -17.05
C VAL A 27 -20.55 3.49 -15.95
N GLN A 28 -19.66 4.18 -15.23
CA GLN A 28 -20.05 5.21 -14.25
C GLN A 28 -20.90 6.31 -14.92
N ASP A 29 -20.51 6.77 -16.09
CA ASP A 29 -21.23 7.83 -16.82
C ASP A 29 -22.61 7.35 -17.25
N ARG A 30 -22.73 6.11 -17.74
CA ARG A 30 -24.02 5.51 -18.11
C ARG A 30 -24.94 5.29 -16.90
N LEU A 31 -24.37 4.92 -15.76
CA LEU A 31 -25.11 4.85 -14.50
C LEU A 31 -25.60 6.23 -14.07
N THR A 32 -24.80 7.27 -14.29
CA THR A 32 -25.20 8.66 -14.00
C THR A 32 -26.38 9.08 -14.87
N ASP A 33 -26.32 8.82 -16.18
CA ASP A 33 -27.42 9.10 -17.11
C ASP A 33 -28.71 8.36 -16.70
N LEU A 34 -28.60 7.10 -16.29
CA LEU A 34 -29.74 6.30 -15.84
C LEU A 34 -30.39 6.89 -14.58
N PHE A 35 -29.59 7.30 -13.59
CA PHE A 35 -30.11 7.93 -12.37
C PHE A 35 -30.79 9.27 -12.66
N HIS A 36 -30.25 10.05 -13.60
CA HIS A 36 -30.89 11.27 -14.07
C HIS A 36 -32.21 11.00 -14.81
N TYR A 37 -32.26 9.95 -15.65
CA TYR A 37 -33.48 9.56 -16.36
C TYR A 37 -34.60 9.12 -15.41
N ILE A 38 -34.25 8.42 -14.32
CA ILE A 38 -35.21 7.95 -13.30
C ILE A 38 -35.65 9.11 -12.38
N GLY A 39 -35.02 10.29 -12.46
CA GLY A 39 -35.30 11.41 -11.56
C GLY A 39 -34.87 11.13 -10.12
N ALA A 40 -33.84 10.30 -9.93
CA ALA A 40 -33.35 9.95 -8.61
C ALA A 40 -32.79 11.19 -7.88
N PRO A 41 -32.99 11.31 -6.55
CA PRO A 41 -32.49 12.45 -5.80
C PRO A 41 -30.95 12.47 -5.78
N HIS A 42 -30.36 13.67 -5.81
CA HIS A 42 -28.92 13.87 -5.93
C HIS A 42 -28.10 13.15 -4.85
N TRP A 43 -28.61 13.05 -3.62
CA TRP A 43 -27.92 12.33 -2.54
C TRP A 43 -27.79 10.83 -2.82
N LEU A 44 -28.78 10.23 -3.50
CA LEU A 44 -28.77 8.81 -3.83
C LEU A 44 -27.76 8.51 -4.94
N HIS A 45 -27.77 9.34 -6.00
CA HIS A 45 -26.76 9.28 -7.06
C HIS A 45 -25.35 9.48 -6.49
N GLY A 46 -25.17 10.49 -5.65
CA GLY A 46 -23.88 10.79 -5.04
C GLY A 46 -23.32 9.63 -4.21
N ILE A 47 -24.10 9.05 -3.29
CA ILE A 47 -23.65 7.93 -2.46
C ILE A 47 -23.28 6.72 -3.33
N PHE A 48 -24.17 6.28 -4.22
CA PHE A 48 -24.00 5.00 -4.91
C PHE A 48 -23.05 5.10 -6.11
N VAL A 49 -23.11 6.19 -6.88
CA VAL A 49 -22.30 6.34 -8.10
C VAL A 49 -20.98 7.05 -7.78
N LEU A 50 -21.03 8.24 -7.19
CA LEU A 50 -19.82 9.05 -6.92
C LEU A 50 -19.04 8.58 -5.69
N GLY A 51 -19.67 7.88 -4.76
CA GLY A 51 -19.06 7.27 -3.58
C GLY A 51 -18.67 5.82 -3.82
N VAL A 52 -19.64 4.92 -3.72
CA VAL A 52 -19.43 3.46 -3.76
C VAL A 52 -18.80 3.02 -5.09
N TYR A 53 -19.46 3.28 -6.22
CA TYR A 53 -19.01 2.80 -7.52
C TYR A 53 -17.66 3.39 -7.93
N ARG A 54 -17.49 4.71 -7.80
CA ARG A 54 -16.23 5.38 -8.15
C ARG A 54 -15.04 4.84 -7.35
N VAL A 55 -15.18 4.64 -6.05
CA VAL A 55 -14.10 4.10 -5.20
C VAL A 55 -13.81 2.64 -5.55
N LEU A 56 -14.85 1.85 -5.82
CA LEU A 56 -14.68 0.47 -6.31
C LEU A 56 -13.95 0.43 -7.66
N ALA A 57 -14.40 1.22 -8.62
CA ALA A 57 -13.80 1.30 -9.95
C ALA A 57 -12.33 1.68 -9.84
N TRP A 58 -12.01 2.68 -9.03
CA TRP A 58 -10.62 3.09 -8.78
C TRP A 58 -9.76 1.95 -8.23
N VAL A 59 -10.21 1.33 -7.13
CA VAL A 59 -9.44 0.26 -6.47
C VAL A 59 -9.25 -0.91 -7.42
N VAL A 60 -10.28 -1.30 -8.17
CA VAL A 60 -10.20 -2.41 -9.13
C VAL A 60 -9.22 -2.08 -10.26
N SER A 61 -9.34 -0.90 -10.87
CA SER A 61 -8.49 -0.49 -12.00
C SER A 61 -7.01 -0.45 -11.62
N VAL A 62 -6.68 0.15 -10.48
CA VAL A 62 -5.28 0.35 -10.07
C VAL A 62 -4.66 -0.92 -9.47
N MET A 63 -5.42 -1.69 -8.70
CA MET A 63 -4.89 -2.82 -7.93
C MET A 63 -4.80 -4.12 -8.75
N LEU A 64 -5.79 -4.38 -9.62
CA LEU A 64 -5.95 -5.67 -10.29
C LEU A 64 -4.82 -5.99 -11.29
N PRO A 65 -4.46 -5.10 -12.24
CA PRO A 65 -3.48 -5.43 -13.27
C PRO A 65 -2.07 -5.70 -12.75
N PRO A 66 -1.51 -4.90 -11.82
CA PRO A 66 -0.19 -5.21 -11.27
C PRO A 66 -0.16 -6.55 -10.54
N MET A 67 -1.23 -6.92 -9.83
CA MET A 67 -1.32 -8.23 -9.18
C MET A 67 -1.41 -9.38 -10.19
N ALA A 68 -2.19 -9.19 -11.26
CA ALA A 68 -2.34 -10.15 -12.33
C ALA A 68 -1.03 -10.41 -13.10
N ILE A 69 -0.11 -9.44 -13.15
CA ILE A 69 1.22 -9.60 -13.77
C ILE A 69 2.25 -10.14 -12.75
N PHE A 70 2.28 -9.57 -11.54
CA PHE A 70 3.28 -9.87 -10.54
C PHE A 70 3.19 -11.32 -10.04
N PHE A 71 1.98 -11.81 -9.71
CA PHE A 71 1.84 -13.13 -9.11
C PHE A 71 2.18 -14.28 -10.05
N PRO A 72 1.77 -14.30 -11.34
CA PRO A 72 2.22 -15.34 -12.26
C PRO A 72 3.73 -15.34 -12.46
N LEU A 73 4.35 -14.17 -12.63
CA LEU A 73 5.81 -14.07 -12.75
C LEU A 73 6.53 -14.56 -11.49
N PHE A 74 6.04 -14.18 -10.31
CA PHE A 74 6.60 -14.65 -9.04
C PHE A 74 6.46 -16.17 -8.88
N THR A 75 5.28 -16.72 -9.20
CA THR A 75 5.03 -18.17 -9.10
C THR A 75 5.90 -18.96 -10.08
N LEU A 76 6.15 -18.41 -11.27
CA LEU A 76 7.12 -18.95 -12.23
C LEU A 76 8.54 -19.05 -11.66
N LEU A 77 8.98 -18.04 -10.91
CA LEU A 77 10.30 -18.04 -10.26
C LEU A 77 10.36 -18.96 -9.05
N GLU A 78 9.23 -19.17 -8.38
CA GLU A 78 9.05 -20.14 -7.31
C GLU A 78 9.21 -21.57 -7.84
N ASP A 79 8.43 -21.92 -8.88
CA ASP A 79 8.43 -23.25 -9.51
C ASP A 79 9.76 -23.56 -10.20
N ALA A 80 10.43 -22.54 -10.73
CA ALA A 80 11.78 -22.68 -11.27
C ALA A 80 12.84 -22.92 -10.17
N GLY A 81 12.49 -22.93 -8.88
CA GLY A 81 13.46 -23.21 -7.80
C GLY A 81 14.49 -22.10 -7.56
N TYR A 82 14.31 -20.91 -8.15
CA TYR A 82 15.18 -19.75 -7.90
C TYR A 82 14.94 -19.18 -6.50
N LEU A 83 13.68 -19.00 -6.12
CA LEU A 83 13.29 -18.43 -4.84
C LEU A 83 13.78 -19.25 -3.62
N PRO A 84 13.63 -20.59 -3.57
CA PRO A 84 14.19 -21.40 -2.48
C PRO A 84 15.71 -21.19 -2.26
N ARG A 85 16.48 -20.96 -3.31
CA ARG A 85 17.93 -20.70 -3.23
C ARG A 85 18.23 -19.30 -2.68
N VAL A 86 17.44 -18.31 -3.07
CA VAL A 86 17.54 -16.95 -2.51
C VAL A 86 17.24 -16.98 -1.01
N ALA A 87 16.22 -17.74 -0.59
CA ALA A 87 15.91 -17.93 0.82
C ALA A 87 17.08 -18.57 1.60
N TYR A 88 17.77 -19.56 1.02
CA TYR A 88 18.97 -20.15 1.61
C TYR A 88 20.10 -19.13 1.80
N ASN A 89 20.39 -18.33 0.76
CA ASN A 89 21.47 -17.34 0.83
C ASN A 89 21.15 -16.21 1.84
N LEU A 90 19.87 -15.88 2.01
CA LEU A 90 19.40 -14.90 2.98
C LEU A 90 19.19 -15.50 4.37
N ASP A 91 19.38 -16.80 4.60
CA ASP A 91 19.09 -17.38 5.92
C ASP A 91 19.99 -16.79 7.02
N LYS A 92 21.27 -16.54 6.73
CA LYS A 92 22.22 -15.96 7.69
C LYS A 92 21.75 -14.60 8.27
N PRO A 93 21.41 -13.57 7.46
CA PRO A 93 20.93 -12.31 8.01
C PRO A 93 19.58 -12.43 8.74
N PHE A 94 18.66 -13.30 8.29
CA PHE A 94 17.39 -13.53 8.98
C PHE A 94 17.60 -14.24 10.33
N LYS A 95 18.52 -15.19 10.41
CA LYS A 95 18.88 -15.89 11.64
C LYS A 95 19.43 -14.94 12.71
N CYS A 96 20.19 -13.92 12.32
CA CYS A 96 20.65 -12.85 13.23
C CYS A 96 19.48 -12.09 13.90
N CYS A 97 18.29 -12.11 13.30
CA CYS A 97 17.08 -11.48 13.82
C CYS A 97 16.11 -12.47 14.49
N HIS A 98 16.54 -13.74 14.68
CA HIS A 98 15.71 -14.86 15.12
C HIS A 98 14.54 -15.18 14.18
N ALA A 99 14.77 -15.04 12.88
CA ALA A 99 13.84 -15.38 11.81
C ALA A 99 14.44 -16.42 10.86
N CYS A 100 13.61 -16.93 9.94
CA CYS A 100 13.98 -17.92 8.93
C CYS A 100 14.14 -17.28 7.55
N GLY A 101 15.08 -17.78 6.73
CA GLY A 101 15.27 -17.32 5.34
C GLY A 101 14.02 -17.38 4.46
N LYS A 102 13.03 -18.25 4.76
CA LYS A 102 11.72 -18.28 4.09
C LYS A 102 10.95 -16.96 4.23
N GLN A 103 11.21 -16.17 5.28
CA GLN A 103 10.61 -14.84 5.45
C GLN A 103 10.96 -13.90 4.29
N ALA A 104 12.16 -14.03 3.69
CA ALA A 104 12.55 -13.26 2.51
C ALA A 104 11.57 -13.45 1.35
N LEU A 105 11.05 -14.68 1.15
CA LEU A 105 10.09 -14.98 0.09
C LEU A 105 8.76 -14.28 0.33
N THR A 106 8.30 -14.29 1.57
CA THR A 106 7.04 -13.65 1.97
C THR A 106 7.12 -12.12 1.85
N MET A 107 8.29 -11.54 2.14
CA MET A 107 8.57 -10.12 1.92
C MET A 107 8.63 -9.78 0.43
N CYS A 108 9.26 -10.64 -0.39
CA CYS A 108 9.27 -10.46 -1.83
C CYS A 108 7.84 -10.46 -2.42
N MET A 109 6.95 -11.33 -1.93
CA MET A 109 5.54 -11.34 -2.29
C MET A 109 4.79 -10.08 -1.81
N GLY A 110 5.17 -9.55 -0.64
CA GLY A 110 4.60 -8.33 -0.05
C GLY A 110 4.71 -7.10 -0.94
N PHE A 111 5.83 -6.97 -1.69
CA PHE A 111 5.98 -5.88 -2.66
C PHE A 111 4.89 -5.82 -3.73
N GLY A 112 4.30 -6.97 -4.10
CA GLY A 112 3.10 -7.01 -4.92
C GLY A 112 1.88 -6.65 -4.08
N CYS A 113 1.55 -7.50 -3.10
CA CYS A 113 0.47 -7.27 -2.16
C CYS A 113 0.81 -7.84 -0.79
N ASN A 114 0.69 -7.02 0.26
CA ASN A 114 0.90 -7.49 1.63
C ASN A 114 -0.08 -8.61 2.02
N ALA A 115 -1.32 -8.59 1.53
CA ALA A 115 -2.28 -9.68 1.77
C ALA A 115 -1.80 -11.02 1.18
N ALA A 116 -1.24 -11.01 -0.05
CA ALA A 116 -0.69 -12.21 -0.66
C ALA A 116 0.60 -12.67 0.03
N GLY A 117 1.46 -11.73 0.44
CA GLY A 117 2.65 -12.03 1.25
C GLY A 117 2.32 -12.74 2.56
N ILE A 118 1.21 -12.35 3.21
CA ILE A 118 0.73 -12.97 4.46
C ILE A 118 0.19 -14.38 4.23
N ILE A 119 -0.53 -14.62 3.12
CA ILE A 119 -0.92 -15.98 2.72
C ILE A 119 0.33 -16.82 2.43
N GLY A 120 1.35 -16.22 1.82
CA GLY A 120 2.65 -16.84 1.56
C GLY A 120 3.39 -17.28 2.83
N CYS A 121 3.10 -16.70 4.00
CA CYS A 121 3.71 -17.11 5.27
C CYS A 121 3.40 -18.56 5.68
N ARG A 122 2.47 -19.25 5.01
CA ARG A 122 2.19 -20.68 5.19
C ARG A 122 3.38 -21.60 4.90
N ILE A 123 4.37 -21.12 4.13
CA ILE A 123 5.61 -21.88 3.88
C ILE A 123 6.47 -22.02 5.13
N ILE A 124 6.28 -21.16 6.14
CA ILE A 124 7.06 -21.15 7.38
C ILE A 124 6.42 -22.11 8.38
N ASP A 125 7.17 -23.15 8.76
CA ASP A 125 6.68 -24.26 9.58
C ASP A 125 6.51 -23.86 11.05
N SER A 126 7.45 -23.07 11.57
CA SER A 126 7.41 -22.58 12.95
C SER A 126 6.30 -21.55 13.14
N PRO A 127 5.32 -21.78 14.04
CA PRO A 127 4.21 -20.84 14.24
C PRO A 127 4.69 -19.47 14.75
N ARG A 128 5.79 -19.43 15.52
CA ARG A 128 6.41 -18.21 16.01
C ARG A 128 7.00 -17.37 14.88
N GLU A 129 7.85 -17.99 14.05
CA GLU A 129 8.49 -17.31 12.92
C GLU A 129 7.47 -16.91 11.86
N ARG A 130 6.42 -17.73 11.69
CA ARG A 130 5.27 -17.38 10.85
C ARG A 130 4.58 -16.12 11.36
N LEU A 131 4.32 -15.99 12.66
CA LEU A 131 3.74 -14.78 13.24
C LEU A 131 4.66 -13.56 13.08
N LEU A 132 5.97 -13.71 13.27
CA LEU A 132 6.93 -12.64 13.01
C LEU A 132 6.82 -12.15 11.56
N ALA A 133 6.89 -13.07 10.59
CA ALA A 133 6.77 -12.75 9.18
C ALA A 133 5.44 -12.06 8.84
N ILE A 134 4.31 -12.52 9.42
CA ILE A 134 2.98 -11.90 9.22
C ILE A 134 2.97 -10.47 9.75
N LEU A 135 3.48 -10.24 10.96
CA LEU A 135 3.46 -8.92 11.61
C LEU A 135 4.40 -7.92 10.94
N THR A 136 5.52 -8.38 10.40
CA THR A 136 6.52 -7.48 9.81
C THR A 136 6.41 -7.32 8.30
N ASN A 137 5.54 -8.05 7.61
CA ASN A 137 5.41 -7.95 6.14
C ASN A 137 5.00 -6.53 5.69
N ASN A 138 4.21 -5.82 6.50
CA ASN A 138 3.73 -4.48 6.17
C ASN A 138 4.85 -3.45 5.93
N PHE A 139 6.01 -3.61 6.57
CA PHE A 139 7.13 -2.68 6.45
C PHE A 139 7.75 -2.65 5.05
N VAL A 140 7.39 -3.62 4.21
CA VAL A 140 7.72 -3.65 2.78
C VAL A 140 6.64 -2.88 2.00
N PRO A 141 7.00 -1.91 1.14
CA PRO A 141 6.02 -1.18 0.34
C PRO A 141 5.36 -2.12 -0.66
N CYS A 142 4.02 -2.23 -0.60
CA CYS A 142 3.23 -2.95 -1.59
C CYS A 142 2.93 -2.08 -2.81
N ASN A 143 2.34 -2.66 -3.87
CA ASN A 143 2.02 -1.95 -5.12
C ASN A 143 1.37 -0.59 -4.89
N GLY A 144 0.33 -0.51 -4.04
CA GLY A 144 -0.36 0.75 -3.77
C GLY A 144 0.42 1.85 -3.06
N ARG A 145 1.61 1.55 -2.51
CA ARG A 145 2.49 2.56 -1.89
C ARG A 145 3.49 3.14 -2.89
N PHE A 146 3.82 2.41 -3.96
CA PHE A 146 4.81 2.85 -4.96
C PHE A 146 4.40 4.13 -5.70
N PRO A 147 3.17 4.29 -6.24
CA PRO A 147 2.76 5.51 -6.93
C PRO A 147 2.95 6.76 -6.08
N THR A 148 2.51 6.73 -4.82
CA THR A 148 2.67 7.84 -3.87
C THR A 148 4.14 8.17 -3.62
N LEU A 149 4.99 7.16 -3.38
CA LEU A 149 6.42 7.36 -3.15
C LEU A 149 7.11 7.95 -4.38
N ILE A 150 6.82 7.41 -5.57
CA ILE A 150 7.39 7.89 -6.84
C ILE A 150 6.94 9.32 -7.13
N ALA A 151 5.65 9.63 -6.95
CA ALA A 151 5.10 10.96 -7.20
C ALA A 151 5.73 12.02 -6.28
N ILE A 152 5.82 11.76 -4.97
CA ILE A 152 6.41 12.69 -4.00
C ILE A 152 7.91 12.89 -4.28
N LEU A 153 8.65 11.82 -4.53
CA LEU A 153 10.07 11.90 -4.89
C LEU A 153 10.29 12.77 -6.13
N THR A 154 9.53 12.52 -7.19
CA THR A 154 9.65 13.27 -8.44
C THR A 154 9.25 14.74 -8.26
N MET A 155 8.20 15.05 -7.50
CA MET A 155 7.75 16.44 -7.33
C MET A 155 8.68 17.29 -6.46
N PHE A 156 9.20 16.74 -5.36
CA PHE A 156 9.92 17.52 -4.34
C PHE A 156 11.44 17.41 -4.41
N PHE A 157 11.99 16.31 -4.95
CA PHE A 157 13.43 16.02 -4.91
C PHE A 157 14.08 15.93 -6.28
N VAL A 158 13.29 15.82 -7.35
CA VAL A 158 13.79 15.76 -8.72
C VAL A 158 13.45 17.07 -9.44
N SER A 159 14.47 17.85 -9.78
CA SER A 159 14.29 19.08 -10.55
C SER A 159 13.97 18.77 -12.01
N ALA A 160 13.04 19.53 -12.61
CA ALA A 160 12.61 19.39 -14.01
C ALA A 160 13.72 19.68 -15.05
N SER A 161 14.90 20.16 -14.61
CA SER A 161 15.94 20.73 -15.47
C SER A 161 17.11 19.81 -15.83
N ALA A 162 17.05 18.48 -15.60
CA ALA A 162 18.14 17.58 -16.00
C ALA A 162 17.63 16.21 -16.51
N GLY A 163 17.65 16.01 -17.83
CA GLY A 163 17.39 14.71 -18.46
C GLY A 163 18.37 13.63 -17.98
N LEU A 164 17.96 12.35 -18.05
CA LEU A 164 18.66 11.11 -17.63
C LEU A 164 19.14 11.04 -16.16
N PHE A 165 19.83 12.05 -15.65
CA PHE A 165 20.24 12.18 -14.25
C PHE A 165 19.05 12.24 -13.29
N SER A 166 17.93 12.84 -13.69
CA SER A 166 16.67 12.86 -12.91
C SER A 166 16.07 11.46 -12.71
N SER A 167 16.09 10.64 -13.75
CA SER A 167 15.58 9.26 -13.70
C SER A 167 16.48 8.37 -12.84
N LEU A 168 17.80 8.60 -12.88
CA LEU A 168 18.73 7.88 -12.01
C LEU A 168 18.58 8.29 -10.55
N LEU A 169 18.43 9.59 -10.27
CA LEU A 169 18.25 10.11 -8.91
C LEU A 169 16.97 9.57 -8.27
N SER A 170 15.84 9.62 -8.98
CA SER A 170 14.57 9.06 -8.50
C SER A 170 14.67 7.55 -8.21
N ALA A 171 15.34 6.79 -9.07
CA ALA A 171 15.58 5.36 -8.84
C ALA A 171 16.45 5.10 -7.60
N ILE A 172 17.51 5.88 -7.39
CA ILE A 172 18.38 5.77 -6.20
C ILE A 172 17.60 6.10 -4.93
N LEU A 173 16.85 7.20 -4.93
CA LEU A 173 16.04 7.61 -3.77
C LEU A 173 14.96 6.58 -3.44
N LEU A 174 14.24 6.07 -4.46
CA LEU A 174 13.26 5.01 -4.25
C LEU A 174 13.90 3.74 -3.69
N THR A 175 15.08 3.36 -4.21
CA THR A 175 15.84 2.22 -3.69
C THR A 175 16.23 2.43 -2.24
N ALA A 176 16.66 3.64 -1.86
CA ALA A 176 16.99 3.97 -0.47
C ALA A 176 15.76 3.81 0.45
N VAL A 177 14.58 4.27 0.02
CA VAL A 177 13.32 4.11 0.76
C VAL A 177 12.94 2.63 0.92
N ILE A 178 13.10 1.82 -0.13
CA ILE A 178 12.85 0.37 -0.07
C ILE A 178 13.81 -0.32 0.90
N VAL A 179 15.11 -0.02 0.79
CA VAL A 179 16.14 -0.58 1.68
C VAL A 179 15.88 -0.18 3.13
N PHE A 180 15.43 1.05 3.37
CA PHE A 180 15.02 1.51 4.69
C PHE A 180 13.83 0.69 5.24
N GLY A 181 12.81 0.41 4.43
CA GLY A 181 11.69 -0.45 4.83
C GLY A 181 12.11 -1.89 5.15
N VAL A 182 13.03 -2.45 4.35
CA VAL A 182 13.63 -3.77 4.62
C VAL A 182 14.44 -3.76 5.92
N ALA A 183 15.25 -2.72 6.15
CA ALA A 183 16.00 -2.56 7.39
C ALA A 183 15.07 -2.46 8.61
N MET A 184 13.98 -1.69 8.52
CA MET A 184 12.95 -1.63 9.56
C MET A 184 12.29 -2.98 9.80
N THR A 185 12.05 -3.76 8.74
CA THR A 185 11.54 -5.14 8.88
C THR A 185 12.47 -5.99 9.76
N PHE A 186 13.78 -5.92 9.56
CA PHE A 186 14.75 -6.65 10.39
C PHE A 186 14.80 -6.14 11.84
N ILE A 187 14.81 -4.81 12.03
CA ILE A 187 14.81 -4.19 13.37
C ILE A 187 13.57 -4.63 14.16
N ILE A 188 12.39 -4.51 13.56
CA ILE A 188 11.13 -4.85 14.19
C ILE A 188 11.03 -6.36 14.41
N THR A 189 11.49 -7.19 13.47
CA THR A 189 11.55 -8.66 13.66
C THR A 189 12.39 -9.03 14.88
N ARG A 190 13.57 -8.40 15.05
CA ARG A 190 14.44 -8.63 16.21
C ARG A 190 13.83 -8.12 17.51
N LEU A 191 13.14 -6.98 17.48
CA LEU A 191 12.45 -6.42 18.64
C LEU A 191 11.31 -7.33 19.08
N LEU A 192 10.46 -7.79 18.16
CA LEU A 192 9.35 -8.69 18.49
C LEU A 192 9.83 -10.06 18.96
N SER A 193 10.90 -10.59 18.38
CA SER A 193 11.42 -11.92 18.74
C SER A 193 12.05 -11.97 20.14
N THR A 194 12.53 -10.82 20.64
CA THR A 194 13.09 -10.70 21.99
C THR A 194 12.04 -10.30 23.04
N THR A 195 11.00 -9.57 22.66
CA THR A 195 9.98 -9.03 23.60
C THR A 195 8.74 -9.92 23.70
N ILE A 196 7.89 -9.92 22.67
CA ILE A 196 6.53 -10.49 22.67
C ILE A 196 6.54 -11.97 22.31
N LEU A 197 7.38 -12.36 21.36
CA LEU A 197 7.43 -13.71 20.79
C LEU A 197 8.74 -14.40 21.23
N LYS A 198 8.88 -14.71 22.52
CA LYS A 198 10.03 -15.46 23.05
C LYS A 198 9.90 -16.95 22.74
N GLY A 199 11.01 -17.63 22.39
CA GLY A 199 11.01 -19.07 22.12
C GLY A 199 12.32 -19.59 21.52
N VAL A 200 12.38 -20.89 21.24
CA VAL A 200 13.48 -21.52 20.51
C VAL A 200 13.37 -21.23 19.00
N THR A 201 14.50 -21.01 18.34
CA THR A 201 14.58 -20.88 16.87
C THR A 201 14.42 -22.24 16.23
N SER A 202 13.62 -22.37 15.18
CA SER A 202 13.46 -23.66 14.50
C SER A 202 14.75 -24.05 13.76
N SER A 203 15.08 -25.34 13.79
CA SER A 203 16.18 -25.88 12.99
C SER A 203 15.74 -25.95 11.53
N PHE A 204 16.25 -25.03 10.72
CA PHE A 204 15.97 -24.98 9.30
C PHE A 204 16.74 -26.08 8.55
N THR A 205 16.10 -27.22 8.28
CA THR A 205 16.58 -28.22 7.32
C THR A 205 15.96 -27.92 5.97
N LEU A 206 16.64 -27.10 5.15
CA LEU A 206 16.19 -26.81 3.80
C LEU A 206 16.59 -27.94 2.86
N GLU A 207 15.65 -28.81 2.53
CA GLU A 207 15.79 -29.67 1.35
C GLU A 207 15.74 -28.78 0.10
N LEU A 208 16.88 -28.60 -0.59
CA LEU A 208 16.92 -27.83 -1.82
C LEU A 208 16.13 -28.57 -2.92
N PRO A 209 15.04 -27.99 -3.46
CA PRO A 209 14.31 -28.63 -4.54
C PRO A 209 15.15 -28.62 -5.84
N PRO A 210 15.09 -29.70 -6.66
CA PRO A 210 15.74 -29.72 -7.97
C PRO A 210 15.10 -28.71 -8.92
N TYR A 211 15.87 -28.14 -9.85
CA TYR A 211 15.34 -27.28 -10.92
C TYR A 211 14.30 -28.05 -11.74
N ARG A 212 13.08 -27.53 -11.86
CA ARG A 212 12.02 -28.10 -12.69
C ARG A 212 11.57 -27.08 -13.74
N LYS A 213 11.20 -27.55 -14.93
CA LYS A 213 10.60 -26.68 -15.96
C LYS A 213 9.18 -26.29 -15.49
N PRO A 214 8.86 -24.99 -15.35
CA PRO A 214 7.56 -24.56 -14.84
C PRO A 214 6.45 -24.81 -15.86
N GLN A 215 5.27 -25.20 -15.38
CA GLN A 215 4.07 -25.40 -16.21
C GLN A 215 3.36 -24.06 -16.47
N VAL A 216 3.92 -23.25 -17.38
CA VAL A 216 3.53 -21.85 -17.64
C VAL A 216 2.00 -21.64 -17.71
N GLY A 217 1.28 -22.42 -18.51
CA GLY A 217 -0.16 -22.24 -18.70
C GLY A 217 -1.00 -22.51 -17.44
N ARG A 218 -0.71 -23.61 -16.72
CA ARG A 218 -1.45 -23.99 -15.51
C ARG A 218 -1.16 -23.04 -14.35
N VAL A 219 0.08 -22.54 -14.26
CA VAL A 219 0.51 -21.58 -13.24
C VAL A 219 -0.17 -20.23 -13.40
N ILE A 220 -0.27 -19.72 -14.63
CA ILE A 220 -0.93 -18.43 -14.90
C ILE A 220 -2.41 -18.48 -14.52
N ILE A 221 -3.14 -19.50 -15.00
CA ILE A 221 -4.57 -19.67 -14.71
C ILE A 221 -4.78 -19.78 -13.20
N ARG A 222 -4.05 -20.69 -12.54
CA ARG A 222 -4.21 -20.90 -11.11
C ARG A 222 -3.87 -19.66 -10.29
N SER A 223 -2.82 -18.92 -10.66
CA SER A 223 -2.40 -17.71 -9.94
C SER A 223 -3.44 -16.60 -10.03
N ILE A 224 -4.01 -16.37 -11.22
CA ILE A 224 -5.05 -15.34 -11.42
C ILE A 224 -6.34 -15.72 -10.69
N PHE A 225 -6.83 -16.96 -10.85
CA PHE A 225 -8.10 -17.38 -10.26
C PHE A 225 -8.03 -17.59 -8.75
N ASP A 226 -6.98 -18.27 -8.24
CA ASP A 226 -6.91 -18.64 -6.82
C ASP A 226 -6.35 -17.51 -5.92
N ARG A 227 -5.48 -16.63 -6.45
CA ARG A 227 -4.85 -15.56 -5.64
C ARG A 227 -5.44 -14.20 -5.94
N THR A 228 -5.51 -13.79 -7.21
CA THR A 228 -5.94 -12.44 -7.57
C THR A 228 -7.42 -12.21 -7.30
N LEU A 229 -8.30 -13.12 -7.73
CA LEU A 229 -9.76 -12.95 -7.57
C LEU A 229 -10.20 -12.92 -6.10
N PHE A 230 -9.63 -13.80 -5.26
CA PHE A 230 -9.97 -13.83 -3.83
C PHE A 230 -9.52 -12.59 -3.08
N VAL A 231 -8.35 -12.03 -3.43
CA VAL A 231 -7.86 -10.77 -2.85
C VAL A 231 -8.71 -9.60 -3.33
N LEU A 232 -9.09 -9.59 -4.62
CA LEU A 232 -9.99 -8.59 -5.19
C LEU A 232 -11.36 -8.59 -4.50
N GLY A 233 -11.95 -9.76 -4.27
CA GLY A 233 -13.23 -9.87 -3.58
C GLY A 233 -13.21 -9.26 -2.17
N ARG A 234 -12.11 -9.46 -1.42
CA ARG A 234 -11.94 -8.81 -0.11
C ARG A 234 -11.78 -7.30 -0.21
N ALA A 235 -11.07 -6.82 -1.24
CA ALA A 235 -10.91 -5.39 -1.48
C ALA A 235 -12.27 -4.73 -1.79
N ILE A 236 -13.10 -5.34 -2.65
CA ILE A 236 -14.43 -4.85 -3.02
C ILE A 236 -15.35 -4.74 -1.78
N VAL A 237 -15.38 -5.78 -0.93
CA VAL A 237 -16.24 -5.80 0.27
C VAL A 237 -15.91 -4.67 1.24
N VAL A 238 -14.65 -4.21 1.31
CA VAL A 238 -14.27 -3.08 2.17
C VAL A 238 -14.34 -1.74 1.46
N ALA A 239 -13.96 -1.68 0.18
CA ALA A 239 -13.92 -0.44 -0.59
C ALA A 239 -15.32 0.14 -0.82
N ALA A 240 -16.34 -0.70 -1.03
CA ALA A 240 -17.71 -0.25 -1.22
C ALA A 240 -18.26 0.58 -0.03
N PRO A 241 -18.31 0.07 1.22
CA PRO A 241 -18.81 0.85 2.36
C PRO A 241 -17.90 2.04 2.67
N ALA A 242 -16.59 1.91 2.45
CA ALA A 242 -15.70 3.03 2.65
C ALA A 242 -15.93 4.17 1.65
N GLY A 243 -16.23 3.87 0.39
CA GLY A 243 -16.58 4.88 -0.60
C GLY A 243 -17.84 5.66 -0.24
N MET A 244 -18.83 4.98 0.33
CA MET A 244 -20.01 5.62 0.92
C MET A 244 -19.61 6.58 2.06
N VAL A 245 -18.77 6.13 3.01
CA VAL A 245 -18.31 6.97 4.13
C VAL A 245 -17.51 8.17 3.64
N ILE A 246 -16.59 7.98 2.70
CA ILE A 246 -15.78 9.06 2.11
C ILE A 246 -16.70 10.10 1.47
N TRP A 247 -17.69 9.68 0.69
CA TRP A 247 -18.64 10.58 0.06
C TRP A 247 -19.47 11.35 1.10
N LEU A 248 -19.99 10.67 2.12
CA LEU A 248 -20.75 11.31 3.19
C LEU A 248 -19.90 12.36 3.93
N MET A 249 -18.65 12.03 4.26
CA MET A 249 -17.75 12.97 4.93
C MET A 249 -17.40 14.18 4.04
N ALA A 250 -17.26 13.98 2.73
CA ALA A 250 -16.91 15.04 1.80
C ALA A 250 -18.08 15.97 1.47
N ASN A 251 -19.32 15.46 1.40
CA ASN A 251 -20.47 16.22 0.90
C ASN A 251 -21.42 16.72 2.00
N ILE A 252 -21.42 16.11 3.19
CA ILE A 252 -22.25 16.61 4.30
C ILE A 252 -21.59 17.85 4.90
N MET A 253 -22.25 18.99 4.71
CA MET A 253 -21.86 20.28 5.30
C MET A 253 -22.36 20.35 6.75
N ILE A 254 -21.44 20.66 7.67
CA ILE A 254 -21.72 20.85 9.09
C ILE A 254 -21.39 22.31 9.43
N GLY A 255 -22.37 23.21 9.23
CA GLY A 255 -22.13 24.65 9.21
C GLY A 255 -21.40 25.04 7.91
N ASP A 256 -20.29 25.76 8.01
CA ASP A 256 -19.56 26.30 6.85
C ASP A 256 -18.52 25.34 6.25
N ALA A 257 -18.32 24.15 6.85
CA ALA A 257 -17.30 23.19 6.43
C ALA A 257 -17.85 21.77 6.31
N SER A 258 -17.27 20.98 5.40
CA SER A 258 -17.60 19.55 5.28
C SER A 258 -17.16 18.78 6.54
N GLY A 259 -17.80 17.63 6.78
CA GLY A 259 -17.39 16.72 7.86
C GLY A 259 -15.91 16.34 7.76
N LEU A 260 -15.41 16.14 6.54
CA LEU A 260 -14.01 15.86 6.26
C LEU A 260 -13.07 16.99 6.73
N THR A 261 -13.35 18.23 6.36
CA THR A 261 -12.53 19.40 6.75
C THR A 261 -12.55 19.61 8.25
N ARG A 262 -13.70 19.41 8.91
CA ARG A 262 -13.81 19.52 10.38
C ARG A 262 -13.00 18.45 11.09
N CYS A 263 -13.08 17.20 10.65
CA CYS A 263 -12.25 16.11 11.21
C CYS A 263 -10.76 16.33 10.95
N ALA A 264 -10.39 16.79 9.75
CA ALA A 264 -9.01 17.13 9.43
C ALA A 264 -8.49 18.26 10.33
N ALA A 265 -9.28 19.32 10.56
CA ALA A 265 -8.91 20.41 11.46
C ALA A 265 -8.72 19.93 12.92
N PHE A 266 -9.55 19.01 13.38
CA PHE A 266 -9.41 18.40 14.72
C PHE A 266 -8.12 17.57 14.85
N LEU A 267 -7.73 16.84 13.80
CA LEU A 267 -6.50 16.02 13.77
C LEU A 267 -5.24 16.84 13.49
N ASN A 268 -5.39 18.04 12.90
CA ASN A 268 -4.29 18.90 12.49
C ASN A 268 -3.23 19.20 13.57
N PRO A 269 -3.56 19.55 14.84
CA PRO A 269 -2.53 19.81 15.85
C PRO A 269 -1.64 18.58 16.09
N PHE A 270 -2.24 17.38 16.12
CA PHE A 270 -1.50 16.13 16.26
C PHE A 270 -0.69 15.80 14.99
N ALA A 271 -1.30 15.95 13.81
CA ALA A 271 -0.63 15.68 12.54
C ALA A 271 0.60 16.59 12.33
N ARG A 272 0.51 17.86 12.72
CA ARG A 272 1.63 18.81 12.66
C ARG A 272 2.81 18.39 13.53
N LEU A 273 2.61 17.68 14.64
CA LEU A 273 3.72 17.15 15.43
C LEU A 273 4.50 16.05 14.68
N LEU A 274 3.82 15.33 13.80
CA LEU A 274 4.40 14.29 12.95
C LEU A 274 5.02 14.85 11.66
N GLY A 275 5.02 16.17 11.47
CA GLY A 275 5.42 16.79 10.19
C GLY A 275 4.40 16.61 9.06
N LEU A 276 3.21 16.11 9.37
CA LEU A 276 2.07 15.99 8.45
C LEU A 276 1.09 17.15 8.67
N ASP A 277 0.02 17.18 7.90
CA ASP A 277 -1.13 18.04 8.17
C ASP A 277 -2.38 17.19 8.47
N GLY A 278 -3.44 17.85 8.95
CA GLY A 278 -4.68 17.18 9.29
C GLY A 278 -5.32 16.43 8.12
N VAL A 279 -5.15 16.94 6.90
CA VAL A 279 -5.70 16.34 5.68
C VAL A 279 -4.98 15.05 5.32
N ILE A 280 -3.64 15.03 5.30
CA ILE A 280 -2.83 13.83 5.03
C ILE A 280 -3.17 12.76 6.07
N PHE A 281 -3.21 13.11 7.35
CA PHE A 281 -3.49 12.14 8.39
C PHE A 281 -4.92 11.58 8.26
N MET A 282 -5.92 12.42 7.96
CA MET A 282 -7.28 11.98 7.67
C MET A 282 -7.36 11.11 6.40
N ALA A 283 -6.59 11.43 5.37
CA ALA A 283 -6.54 10.67 4.13
C ALA A 283 -5.97 9.26 4.34
N PHE A 284 -4.97 9.09 5.21
CA PHE A 284 -4.53 7.75 5.61
C PHE A 284 -5.61 6.96 6.35
N ILE A 285 -6.37 7.62 7.23
CA ILE A 285 -7.47 6.97 7.97
C ILE A 285 -8.57 6.51 6.99
N LEU A 286 -9.00 7.38 6.09
CA LEU A 286 -10.01 7.05 5.07
C LEU A 286 -9.48 6.11 3.99
N GLY A 287 -8.17 6.13 3.74
CA GLY A 287 -7.46 5.20 2.85
C GLY A 287 -7.18 3.83 3.45
N LEU A 288 -7.68 3.53 4.66
CA LEU A 288 -7.57 2.20 5.26
C LEU A 288 -8.03 1.03 4.35
N PRO A 289 -9.07 1.15 3.50
CA PRO A 289 -9.46 0.08 2.58
C PRO A 289 -8.38 -0.26 1.55
N ALA A 290 -7.73 0.77 1.00
CA ALA A 290 -6.78 0.67 -0.11
C ALA A 290 -5.78 1.82 -0.05
N ASN A 291 -4.48 1.53 -0.14
CA ASN A 291 -3.46 2.57 -0.02
C ASN A 291 -3.39 3.48 -1.27
N GLU A 292 -3.91 2.98 -2.38
CA GLU A 292 -3.98 3.63 -3.68
C GLU A 292 -4.91 4.87 -3.67
N ILE A 293 -5.89 4.93 -2.76
CA ILE A 293 -6.85 6.05 -2.68
C ILE A 293 -6.39 7.18 -1.76
N VAL A 294 -5.26 7.04 -1.05
CA VAL A 294 -4.77 8.07 -0.12
C VAL A 294 -4.52 9.40 -0.84
N VAL A 295 -3.78 9.39 -1.96
CA VAL A 295 -3.49 10.61 -2.73
C VAL A 295 -4.76 11.23 -3.34
N PRO A 296 -5.67 10.46 -3.97
CA PRO A 296 -6.97 10.97 -4.40
C PRO A 296 -7.79 11.63 -3.29
N ILE A 297 -7.76 11.10 -2.06
CA ILE A 297 -8.45 11.69 -0.91
C ILE A 297 -7.77 13.01 -0.48
N ILE A 298 -6.43 13.08 -0.50
CA ILE A 298 -5.68 14.32 -0.23
C ILE A 298 -6.09 15.41 -1.23
N ILE A 299 -6.10 15.10 -2.53
CA ILE A 299 -6.48 16.03 -3.60
C ILE A 299 -7.94 16.47 -3.41
N MET A 300 -8.85 15.52 -3.20
CA MET A 300 -10.26 15.80 -2.96
C MET A 300 -10.48 16.76 -1.79
N ALA A 301 -9.77 16.55 -0.68
CA ALA A 301 -9.86 17.37 0.51
C ALA A 301 -9.31 18.79 0.30
N TYR A 302 -8.13 18.92 -0.32
CA TYR A 302 -7.51 20.23 -0.60
C TYR A 302 -8.28 21.05 -1.63
N MET A 303 -8.90 20.39 -2.62
CA MET A 303 -9.70 21.05 -3.65
C MET A 303 -11.17 21.23 -3.26
N ALA A 304 -11.56 20.83 -2.03
CA ALA A 304 -12.93 20.83 -1.54
C ALA A 304 -13.93 20.19 -2.52
N LYS A 305 -13.55 19.05 -3.11
CA LYS A 305 -14.40 18.29 -4.04
C LYS A 305 -15.19 17.22 -3.29
N GLY A 306 -16.38 16.89 -3.81
CA GLY A 306 -17.29 15.89 -3.22
C GLY A 306 -16.96 14.43 -3.56
N SER A 307 -15.94 14.16 -4.37
CA SER A 307 -15.60 12.80 -4.80
C SER A 307 -14.11 12.68 -5.09
N ILE A 308 -13.54 11.49 -4.93
CA ILE A 308 -12.15 11.22 -5.29
C ILE A 308 -11.90 11.53 -6.77
N LEU A 309 -10.70 12.03 -7.07
CA LEU A 309 -10.24 12.36 -8.42
C LEU A 309 -8.73 12.18 -8.53
N GLU A 310 -8.26 12.00 -9.77
CA GLU A 310 -6.84 12.11 -10.14
C GLU A 310 -6.61 13.47 -10.80
N LEU A 311 -5.38 13.98 -10.66
CA LEU A 311 -4.88 15.05 -11.52
C LEU A 311 -3.99 14.43 -12.59
N GLU A 312 -4.21 14.82 -13.84
CA GLU A 312 -3.48 14.27 -14.99
C GLU A 312 -2.01 14.71 -15.04
N SER A 313 -1.67 15.82 -14.38
CA SER A 313 -0.30 16.36 -14.39
C SER A 313 0.32 16.44 -13.01
N LEU A 314 1.57 15.96 -12.93
CA LEU A 314 2.39 16.03 -11.72
C LEU A 314 2.67 17.48 -11.29
N SER A 315 2.69 18.42 -12.23
CA SER A 315 2.88 19.85 -11.97
C SER A 315 1.69 20.47 -11.26
N GLN A 316 0.46 20.20 -11.72
CA GLN A 316 -0.76 20.62 -11.03
C GLN A 316 -0.85 20.00 -9.65
N LEU A 317 -0.51 18.70 -9.53
CA LEU A 317 -0.46 18.04 -8.23
C LEU A 317 0.51 18.76 -7.29
N LYS A 318 1.74 19.03 -7.73
CA LYS A 318 2.73 19.76 -6.93
C LYS A 318 2.22 21.13 -6.48
N GLN A 319 1.57 21.89 -7.38
CA GLN A 319 1.01 23.20 -7.05
C GLN A 319 -0.03 23.10 -5.93
N VAL A 320 -1.01 22.21 -6.07
CA VAL A 320 -2.04 21.99 -5.04
C VAL A 320 -1.42 21.66 -3.69
N LEU A 321 -0.38 20.81 -3.65
CA LEU A 321 0.30 20.43 -2.41
C LEU A 321 1.04 21.63 -1.79
N VAL A 322 1.81 22.38 -2.58
CA VAL A 322 2.59 23.53 -2.11
C VAL A 322 1.68 24.66 -1.63
N ASP A 323 0.57 24.93 -2.35
CA ASP A 323 -0.42 25.94 -1.98
C ASP A 323 -1.11 25.62 -0.64
N ASN A 324 -1.17 24.33 -0.28
CA ASN A 324 -1.66 23.85 1.01
C ASN A 324 -0.55 23.69 2.06
N GLY A 325 0.62 24.30 1.84
CA GLY A 325 1.70 24.39 2.81
C GLY A 325 2.63 23.17 2.87
N TRP A 326 2.64 22.31 1.84
CA TRP A 326 3.60 21.23 1.78
C TRP A 326 5.02 21.75 1.65
N THR A 327 5.85 21.37 2.61
CA THR A 327 7.30 21.58 2.58
C THR A 327 8.00 20.27 2.24
N TRP A 328 9.32 20.32 2.02
CA TRP A 328 10.13 19.10 1.90
C TRP A 328 10.04 18.22 3.16
N ILE A 329 9.84 18.82 4.36
CA ILE A 329 9.62 18.08 5.62
C ILE A 329 8.31 17.31 5.53
N THR A 330 7.23 17.93 5.05
CA THR A 330 5.94 17.29 4.86
C THR A 330 6.02 16.16 3.83
N ALA A 331 6.75 16.37 2.74
CA ALA A 331 6.98 15.36 1.72
C ALA A 331 7.69 14.12 2.29
N VAL A 332 8.82 14.29 3.00
CA VAL A 332 9.53 13.16 3.64
C VAL A 332 8.70 12.51 4.72
N SER A 333 8.03 13.29 5.58
CA SER A 333 7.17 12.76 6.63
C SER A 333 6.03 11.91 6.04
N THR A 334 5.45 12.35 4.92
CA THR A 334 4.41 11.60 4.20
C THR A 334 4.95 10.32 3.58
N MET A 335 6.17 10.34 3.04
CA MET A 335 6.82 9.12 2.53
C MET A 335 7.12 8.11 3.66
N LEU A 336 7.68 8.59 4.78
CA LEU A 336 7.96 7.75 5.96
C LEU A 336 6.68 7.15 6.52
N PHE A 337 5.62 7.95 6.65
CA PHE A 337 4.32 7.48 7.13
C PHE A 337 3.68 6.51 6.12
N SER A 338 3.73 6.82 4.83
CA SER A 338 3.26 5.92 3.77
C SER A 338 3.96 4.55 3.82
N LEU A 339 5.26 4.53 4.12
CA LEU A 339 6.03 3.30 4.20
C LEU A 339 5.72 2.48 5.47
N MET A 340 5.46 3.15 6.60
CA MET A 340 5.42 2.53 7.93
C MET A 340 4.03 2.50 8.57
N HIS A 341 2.97 3.04 7.96
CA HIS A 341 1.62 3.01 8.56
C HIS A 341 0.98 1.62 8.51
N TRP A 342 -0.17 1.47 9.15
CA TRP A 342 -0.96 0.25 9.21
C TRP A 342 -1.20 -0.44 7.85
N PRO A 343 -1.43 -1.76 7.82
CA PRO A 343 -1.86 -2.45 6.62
C PRO A 343 -3.25 -2.06 6.17
N CYS A 344 -3.49 -2.15 4.86
CA CYS A 344 -4.83 -1.99 4.30
C CYS A 344 -5.79 -3.04 4.85
N ALA A 345 -7.08 -2.76 4.82
CA ALA A 345 -8.11 -3.63 5.37
C ALA A 345 -8.07 -5.04 4.80
N THR A 346 -7.82 -5.19 3.50
CA THR A 346 -7.67 -6.49 2.85
C THR A 346 -6.56 -7.32 3.49
N THR A 347 -5.46 -6.66 3.87
CA THR A 347 -4.34 -7.29 4.57
C THR A 347 -4.73 -7.64 6.01
N LEU A 348 -5.38 -6.73 6.75
CA LEU A 348 -5.87 -7.00 8.13
C LEU A 348 -6.86 -8.18 8.19
N LEU A 349 -7.83 -8.24 7.25
CA LEU A 349 -8.76 -9.36 7.13
C LEU A 349 -8.04 -10.67 6.84
N THR A 350 -6.99 -10.61 6.03
CA THR A 350 -6.15 -11.78 5.72
C THR A 350 -5.38 -12.24 6.95
N ILE A 351 -4.79 -11.32 7.72
CA ILE A 351 -4.14 -11.63 9.00
C ILE A 351 -5.11 -12.30 9.96
N LYS A 352 -6.33 -11.76 10.10
CA LYS A 352 -7.36 -12.35 10.95
C LYS A 352 -7.69 -13.78 10.52
N LYS A 353 -7.77 -14.04 9.22
CA LYS A 353 -8.03 -15.38 8.67
C LYS A 353 -6.87 -16.35 8.87
N GLU A 354 -5.63 -15.91 8.70
CA GLU A 354 -4.44 -16.78 8.86
C GLU A 354 -4.07 -17.04 10.32
N THR A 355 -4.30 -16.08 11.21
CA THR A 355 -3.94 -16.20 12.64
C THR A 355 -5.09 -16.66 13.54
N GLY A 356 -6.34 -16.53 13.08
CA GLY A 356 -7.53 -16.83 13.86
C GLY A 356 -7.76 -15.91 15.07
N SER A 357 -6.97 -14.84 15.24
CA SER A 357 -6.98 -14.02 16.47
C SER A 357 -7.03 -12.54 16.18
N VAL A 358 -7.98 -11.85 16.81
CA VAL A 358 -8.10 -10.38 16.75
C VAL A 358 -6.90 -9.71 17.42
N LYS A 359 -6.28 -10.35 18.43
CA LYS A 359 -5.08 -9.82 19.10
C LYS A 359 -3.94 -9.60 18.11
N TRP A 360 -3.67 -10.58 17.24
CA TRP A 360 -2.60 -10.49 16.24
C TRP A 360 -2.94 -9.49 15.14
N THR A 361 -4.21 -9.41 14.73
CA THR A 361 -4.68 -8.36 13.80
C THR A 361 -4.49 -6.95 14.40
N ALA A 362 -4.85 -6.73 15.66
CA ALA A 362 -4.66 -5.46 16.34
C ALA A 362 -3.17 -5.10 16.47
N LEU A 363 -2.31 -6.06 16.82
CA LEU A 363 -0.86 -5.83 16.86
C LEU A 363 -0.29 -5.52 15.47
N SER A 364 -0.76 -6.18 14.42
CA SER A 364 -0.33 -5.88 13.04
C SER A 364 -0.73 -4.48 12.57
N PHE A 365 -1.78 -3.90 13.16
CA PHE A 365 -2.17 -2.52 12.94
C PHE A 365 -1.31 -1.57 13.79
N LEU A 366 -1.22 -1.82 15.09
CA LEU A 366 -0.57 -0.92 16.05
C LEU A 366 0.94 -0.81 15.86
N ILE A 367 1.63 -1.92 15.58
CA ILE A 367 3.09 -1.94 15.49
C ILE A 367 3.59 -1.01 14.37
N PRO A 368 3.18 -1.16 13.10
CA PRO A 368 3.55 -0.20 12.06
C PRO A 368 3.10 1.22 12.40
N THR A 369 1.86 1.40 12.84
CA THR A 369 1.32 2.73 13.18
C THR A 369 2.19 3.48 14.17
N MET A 370 2.58 2.84 15.28
CA MET A 370 3.44 3.45 16.30
C MET A 370 4.84 3.70 15.76
N THR A 371 5.41 2.77 14.98
CA THR A 371 6.72 2.96 14.33
C THR A 371 6.70 4.14 13.36
N GLY A 372 5.68 4.25 12.51
CA GLY A 372 5.51 5.36 11.57
C GLY A 372 5.33 6.69 12.29
N MET A 373 4.44 6.77 13.29
CA MET A 373 4.27 7.98 14.10
C MET A 373 5.56 8.39 14.79
N LEU A 374 6.28 7.45 15.41
CA LEU A 374 7.54 7.73 16.09
C LEU A 374 8.60 8.25 15.12
N LEU A 375 8.78 7.59 13.97
CA LEU A 375 9.77 8.00 12.97
C LEU A 375 9.44 9.37 12.38
N CYS A 376 8.17 9.63 12.03
CA CYS A 376 7.73 10.93 11.55
C CYS A 376 7.92 12.02 12.59
N PHE A 377 7.57 11.76 13.86
CA PHE A 377 7.78 12.70 14.96
C PHE A 377 9.27 13.03 15.15
N LEU A 378 10.14 12.02 15.22
CA LEU A 378 11.58 12.21 15.40
C LEU A 378 12.18 12.98 14.22
N PHE A 379 11.83 12.59 12.99
CA PHE A 379 12.31 13.25 11.78
C PHE A 379 11.84 14.70 11.70
N ALA A 380 10.55 14.97 11.90
CA ALA A 380 9.98 16.30 11.75
C ALA A 380 10.51 17.28 12.80
N ASN A 381 10.64 16.86 14.06
CA ASN A 381 11.21 17.71 15.11
C ASN A 381 12.71 17.92 14.89
N PHE A 382 13.45 16.89 14.50
CA PHE A 382 14.86 17.04 14.18
C PHE A 382 15.08 18.01 13.01
N ALA A 383 14.34 17.86 11.90
CA ALA A 383 14.43 18.74 10.75
C ALA A 383 14.07 20.20 11.09
N ARG A 384 13.10 20.42 11.98
CA ARG A 384 12.73 21.76 12.47
C ARG A 384 13.80 22.42 13.33
N LEU A 385 14.72 21.68 13.95
CA LEU A 385 15.84 22.27 14.69
C LEU A 385 16.90 22.90 13.77
N PHE A 386 16.92 22.52 12.49
CA PHE A 386 17.86 23.06 11.49
C PHE A 386 17.26 24.16 10.60
N LEU A 387 16.00 24.53 10.84
CA LEU A 387 15.31 25.68 10.24
C LEU A 387 15.16 26.78 11.29
#